data_AF-A0A2V1NWU7-F1
#
_entry.id   AF-A0A2V1NWU7-F1
#
_cell.length_a   1.000
_cell.length_b   1.000
_cell.length_c   1.000
_cell.angle_alpha   90.00
_cell.angle_beta   90.00
_cell.angle_gamma   90.00
#
_symmetry.space_group_name_H-M   'P 1'
#
loop_
_entity.id
_entity.type
_entity.pdbx_description
1 polymer ?
#
loop_
_entity_poly.entity_id
_entity_poly.type
_entity_poly.pdbx_seq_one_letter_code
_entity_poly.pdbx_strand_id
1 'polypeptide(L)'
;MTPFLAAALLAVLVAGTLAARWAVRPVGRHRAGILAPVEALVQVDAHCRSCRHTTRHAILRVHGEHICRSCGCLNTAVQEVT
;
A
#
# COMPACT_ATOMS: atom_id res chain seq x y z
N MET A 1 11.03 31.64 41.31
CA MET A 1 12.16 31.14 40.50
C MET A 1 11.78 29.95 39.59
N THR A 2 10.49 29.72 39.32
CA THR A 2 9.98 28.61 38.50
C THR A 2 9.53 28.95 37.06
N PRO A 3 9.21 30.21 36.66
CA PRO A 3 8.67 30.46 35.32
C PRO A 3 9.74 30.37 34.23
N PHE A 4 10.99 30.68 34.56
CA PHE A 4 12.11 30.61 33.61
C PHE A 4 12.46 29.16 33.24
N LEU A 5 12.38 28.23 34.18
CA LEU A 5 12.60 26.80 33.91
C LEU A 5 11.47 26.23 33.06
N ALA A 6 10.21 26.61 33.34
CA ALA A 6 9.07 26.21 32.53
C ALA A 6 9.18 26.75 31.09
N ALA A 7 9.56 28.02 30.93
CA ALA A 7 9.76 28.64 29.62
C ALA A 7 10.92 27.97 28.83
N ALA A 8 12.01 27.63 29.50
CA ALA A 8 13.15 26.95 28.87
C ALA A 8 12.78 25.54 28.38
N LEU A 9 12.05 24.77 29.20
CA LEU A 9 11.58 23.43 28.81
C LEU A 9 10.64 23.49 27.62
N LEU A 10 9.74 24.46 27.59
CA LEU A 10 8.79 24.65 26.50
C LEU A 10 9.51 25.04 25.20
N ALA A 11 10.52 25.91 25.29
CA ALA A 11 11.35 26.27 24.15
C ALA A 11 12.11 25.07 23.56
N VAL A 12 12.66 24.20 24.42
CA VAL A 12 13.36 22.97 23.99
C VAL A 12 12.40 22.00 23.30
N LEU A 13 11.20 21.81 23.84
CA LEU A 13 10.17 20.95 23.23
C LEU A 13 9.71 21.46 21.86
N VAL A 14 9.50 22.77 21.73
CA VAL A 14 9.11 23.40 20.46
C VAL A 14 10.23 23.27 19.44
N ALA A 15 11.48 23.55 19.82
CA ALA A 15 12.63 23.41 18.94
C ALA A 15 12.84 21.95 18.49
N GLY A 16 12.72 20.98 19.41
CA GLY A 16 12.85 19.55 19.11
C GLY A 16 11.77 19.03 18.17
N THR A 17 10.51 19.45 18.36
CA THR A 17 9.39 19.06 17.48
C THR A 17 9.51 19.67 16.08
N LEU A 18 9.95 20.93 15.98
CA LEU A 18 10.27 21.55 14.69
C LEU A 18 11.40 20.80 13.98
N ALA A 19 12.52 20.53 14.66
CA ALA A 19 13.64 19.79 14.09
C ALA A 19 13.23 18.38 13.62
N ALA A 20 12.39 17.68 14.39
CA ALA A 20 11.85 16.37 14.01
C ALA A 20 11.03 16.42 12.72
N ARG A 21 10.24 17.48 12.48
CA ARG A 21 9.49 17.65 11.22
C ARG A 21 10.39 17.75 9.99
N TRP A 22 11.59 18.31 10.15
CA TRP A 22 12.57 18.40 9.05
C TRP A 22 13.35 17.09 8.85
N ALA A 23 13.61 16.34 9.92
CA ALA A 23 14.32 15.06 9.87
C ALA A 23 13.44 13.90 9.38
N VAL A 24 12.13 13.93 9.67
CA VAL A 24 11.17 12.93 9.18
C VAL A 24 10.89 13.22 7.71
N ARG A 25 11.72 12.63 6.83
CA ARG A 25 11.34 12.46 5.44
C ARG A 25 10.10 11.57 5.39
N PRO A 26 9.02 11.94 4.69
CA PRO A 26 7.88 11.06 4.52
C PRO A 26 8.33 9.77 3.81
N VAL A 27 8.45 8.68 4.56
CA VAL A 27 8.66 7.33 4.03
C VAL A 27 7.30 6.89 3.48
N GLY A 28 7.08 7.22 2.22
CA GLY A 28 5.81 6.95 1.55
C GLY A 28 5.32 8.19 0.83
N ARG A 29 5.77 8.38 -0.41
CA ARG A 29 4.95 9.10 -1.38
C ARG A 29 3.71 8.25 -1.63
N HIS A 30 2.67 8.41 -0.80
CA HIS A 30 1.33 8.14 -1.29
C HIS A 30 1.07 9.20 -2.36
N ARG A 31 1.32 8.84 -3.62
CA ARG A 31 0.81 9.61 -4.76
C ARG A 31 -0.70 9.61 -4.60
N ALA A 32 -1.24 10.65 -3.99
CA ALA A 32 -2.60 11.13 -4.25
C ALA A 32 -2.65 11.78 -5.64
N GLY A 33 -1.93 11.21 -6.61
CA GLY A 33 -2.16 11.49 -8.02
C GLY A 33 -3.31 10.61 -8.38
N ILE A 34 -4.48 11.23 -8.59
CA ILE A 34 -5.64 10.70 -9.33
C ILE A 34 -5.66 9.17 -9.26
N LEU A 35 -6.35 8.61 -8.26
CA LEU A 35 -6.82 7.25 -8.40
C LEU A 35 -7.57 7.24 -9.75
N ALA A 36 -6.90 6.74 -10.80
CA ALA A 36 -7.61 6.04 -11.85
C ALA A 36 -8.60 5.16 -11.10
N PRO A 37 -9.90 5.22 -11.42
CA PRO A 37 -10.90 4.45 -10.70
C PRO A 37 -10.31 3.06 -10.53
N VAL A 38 -10.21 2.57 -9.29
CA VAL A 38 -9.72 1.21 -9.04
C VAL A 38 -10.66 0.33 -9.84
N GLU A 39 -10.25 0.02 -11.06
CA GLU A 39 -10.99 -0.79 -12.02
C GLU A 39 -11.20 -2.08 -11.25
N ALA A 40 -12.45 -2.30 -10.85
CA ALA A 40 -12.82 -3.18 -9.75
C ALA A 40 -11.95 -4.45 -9.77
N LEU A 41 -10.95 -4.49 -8.88
CA LEU A 41 -10.02 -5.60 -8.77
C LEU A 41 -10.81 -6.75 -8.16
N VAL A 42 -11.54 -7.49 -9.00
CA VAL A 42 -12.29 -8.66 -8.58
C VAL A 42 -11.27 -9.74 -8.26
N GLN A 43 -11.30 -10.25 -7.04
CA GLN A 43 -10.48 -11.38 -6.64
C GLN A 43 -11.31 -12.66 -6.77
N VAL A 44 -10.74 -13.67 -7.40
CA VAL A 44 -11.33 -15.00 -7.52
C VAL A 44 -10.33 -16.05 -7.09
N ASP A 45 -10.81 -17.14 -6.49
CA ASP A 45 -9.99 -18.30 -6.26
C ASP A 45 -9.95 -19.16 -7.52
N ALA A 46 -8.75 -19.44 -7.99
CA ALA A 46 -8.58 -20.19 -9.22
C ALA A 46 -7.27 -20.96 -9.28
N HIS A 47 -7.23 -21.98 -10.14
CA HIS A 47 -6.04 -22.81 -10.28
C HIS A 47 -4.93 -22.06 -11.03
N CYS A 48 -3.79 -21.87 -10.38
CA CYS A 48 -2.62 -21.30 -11.04
C CYS A 48 -1.77 -22.41 -11.67
N ARG A 49 -1.53 -22.33 -12.99
CA ARG A 49 -0.68 -23.33 -13.70
C ARG A 49 0.78 -23.32 -13.24
N SER A 50 1.29 -22.14 -12.84
CA SER A 50 2.66 -22.00 -12.35
C SER A 50 2.81 -22.60 -10.95
N CYS A 51 1.89 -22.26 -10.04
CA CYS A 51 1.92 -22.80 -8.68
C CYS A 51 1.40 -24.25 -8.60
N ARG A 52 0.65 -24.73 -9.60
CA ARG A 52 -0.03 -26.04 -9.64
C ARG A 52 -0.99 -26.27 -8.47
N HIS A 53 -1.52 -25.21 -7.90
CA HIS A 53 -2.55 -25.26 -6.86
C HIS A 53 -3.49 -24.06 -6.97
N THR A 54 -4.62 -24.11 -6.28
CA THR A 54 -5.58 -23.01 -6.20
C THR A 54 -4.96 -21.85 -5.44
N THR A 55 -5.07 -20.65 -6.00
CA THR A 55 -4.59 -19.40 -5.41
C THR A 55 -5.59 -18.29 -5.65
N ARG A 56 -5.42 -17.16 -4.96
CA ARG A 56 -6.16 -15.93 -5.27
C ARG A 56 -5.60 -15.27 -6.51
N HIS A 57 -6.46 -15.06 -7.50
CA HIS A 57 -6.16 -14.33 -8.72
C HIS A 57 -6.87 -12.97 -8.67
N ALA A 58 -6.19 -11.93 -9.15
CA ALA A 58 -6.78 -10.64 -9.42
C ALA A 58 -7.21 -10.57 -10.89
N ILE A 59 -8.48 -10.30 -11.15
CA ILE A 59 -9.02 -10.11 -12.50
C ILE A 59 -8.86 -8.64 -12.89
N LEU A 60 -8.10 -8.41 -13.95
CA LEU A 60 -8.04 -7.11 -14.61
C LEU A 60 -9.18 -7.03 -15.63
N ARG A 61 -10.24 -6.27 -15.29
CA ARG A 61 -11.44 -6.14 -16.14
C ARG A 61 -11.17 -5.55 -17.53
N VAL A 62 -10.05 -4.86 -17.72
CA VAL A 62 -9.69 -4.25 -19.02
C VAL A 62 -9.45 -5.30 -20.10
N HIS A 63 -8.89 -6.46 -19.73
CA HIS A 63 -8.50 -7.50 -20.68
C HIS A 63 -8.90 -8.93 -20.28
N GLY A 64 -9.59 -9.11 -19.13
CA GLY A 64 -9.95 -10.44 -18.62
C GLY A 64 -8.74 -11.26 -18.16
N GLU A 65 -7.61 -10.59 -17.90
CA GLU A 65 -6.38 -11.25 -17.45
C GLU A 65 -6.44 -11.54 -15.95
N HIS A 66 -5.98 -12.72 -15.56
CA HIS A 66 -5.93 -13.15 -14.17
C HIS A 66 -4.49 -13.18 -13.67
N ILE A 67 -4.16 -12.33 -12.72
CA ILE A 67 -2.84 -12.29 -12.08
C ILE A 67 -2.87 -13.14 -10.81
N CYS A 68 -2.08 -14.20 -10.76
CA CYS A 68 -1.90 -14.98 -9.53
C CYS A 68 -1.20 -14.14 -8.46
N ARG A 69 -1.79 -14.03 -7.26
CA ARG A 69 -1.17 -13.28 -6.15
C ARG A 69 0.01 -13.99 -5.47
N SER A 70 0.17 -15.28 -5.70
CA SER A 70 1.29 -16.04 -5.12
C SER A 70 2.55 -15.89 -5.94
N CYS A 71 2.48 -16.11 -7.26
CA CYS A 71 3.65 -16.08 -8.15
C CYS A 71 3.73 -14.87 -9.08
N GLY A 72 2.67 -14.05 -9.18
CA GLY A 72 2.60 -12.91 -10.09
C GLY A 72 2.36 -13.28 -11.56
N CYS A 73 2.21 -14.57 -11.90
CA CYS A 73 1.99 -14.98 -13.28
C CYS A 73 0.63 -14.50 -13.80
N LEU A 74 0.67 -13.86 -14.97
CA LEU A 74 -0.47 -13.55 -15.80
C LEU A 74 -0.99 -14.82 -16.46
N ASN A 75 -2.27 -15.11 -16.27
CA ASN A 75 -2.95 -16.23 -16.90
C ASN A 75 -4.18 -15.67 -17.63
N THR A 76 -4.31 -16.00 -18.91
CA THR A 76 -5.45 -15.60 -19.76
C THR A 76 -6.56 -16.66 -19.80
N ALA A 77 -6.26 -17.90 -19.41
CA ALA A 77 -7.20 -19.01 -19.36
C ALA A 77 -7.13 -19.66 -17.96
N VAL A 78 -7.91 -19.11 -17.04
CA VAL A 78 -7.97 -19.56 -15.66
C VAL A 78 -9.26 -20.33 -15.42
N GLN A 79 -9.14 -21.49 -14.79
CA GLN A 79 -10.29 -22.28 -14.37
C GLN A 79 -10.69 -21.79 -12.97
N GLU A 80 -11.73 -20.98 -12.93
CA GLU A 80 -12.33 -20.51 -11.68
C GLU A 80 -12.92 -21.69 -10.92
N VAL A 81 -12.73 -21.69 -9.60
CA VAL A 81 -13.29 -22.71 -8.72
C VAL A 81 -14.51 -22.06 -8.05
N THR A 82 -15.70 -22.32 -8.60
CA THR A 82 -16.99 -21.87 -8.03
C THR A 82 -17.44 -22.76 -6.88
#